data_AF-A0A3B0PKS5-F1
#
_entry.id   AF-A0A3B0PKS5-F1
#
_cell.length_a   1.000
_cell.length_b   1.000
_cell.length_c   1.000
_cell.angle_alpha   90.00
_cell.angle_beta   90.00
_cell.angle_gamma   90.00
#
_symmetry.space_group_name_H-M   'P 1'
#
loop_
_entity.id
_entity.type
_entity.pdbx_description
1 polymer ?
#
loop_
_entity_poly.entity_id
_entity_poly.type
_entity_poly.pdbx_seq_one_letter_code
_entity_poly.pdbx_strand_id
1 'polypeptide(L)'
;MISTIRGKEDQVLESLNNRIQAEGLIHDFDLNANNGSAFKIFKKPTLSQKEFQKKNEGLDYKVKYVNLYPGYIFAKMHMSDEAW
;
A
#
# COMPACT_ATOMS: atom_id res chain seq x y z
N MET A 1 6.63 -5.93 8.44
CA MET A 1 6.92 -5.11 7.23
C MET A 1 7.41 -6.08 6.18
N ILE A 2 6.81 -6.04 4.98
CA ILE A 2 7.10 -6.99 3.90
C ILE A 2 7.89 -6.22 2.83
N SER A 3 9.11 -6.65 2.55
CA SER A 3 9.92 -6.12 1.45
C SER A 3 9.49 -6.75 0.12
N THR A 4 9.43 -5.94 -0.93
CA THR A 4 9.02 -6.37 -2.28
C THR A 4 9.74 -5.55 -3.36
N ILE A 5 9.55 -5.96 -4.61
CA ILE A 5 10.06 -5.24 -5.78
C ILE A 5 9.35 -3.88 -5.88
N ARG A 6 10.15 -2.81 -5.98
CA ARG A 6 9.64 -1.45 -6.15
C ARG A 6 8.74 -1.33 -7.38
N GLY A 7 7.58 -0.73 -7.23
CA GLY A 7 6.59 -0.53 -8.30
C GLY A 7 5.71 -1.75 -8.57
N LYS A 8 5.86 -2.82 -7.79
CA LYS A 8 5.08 -4.05 -7.86
C LYS A 8 4.24 -4.28 -6.59
N GLU A 9 4.18 -3.30 -5.70
CA GLU A 9 3.54 -3.43 -4.38
C GLU A 9 2.06 -3.78 -4.50
N ASP A 10 1.32 -3.16 -5.43
CA ASP A 10 -0.11 -3.45 -5.63
C ASP A 10 -0.32 -4.89 -6.13
N GLN A 11 0.56 -5.41 -7.00
CA GLN A 11 0.51 -6.80 -7.51
C GLN A 11 0.84 -7.83 -6.43
N VAL A 12 1.82 -7.50 -5.57
CA VAL A 12 2.18 -8.36 -4.43
C VAL A 12 1.06 -8.39 -3.40
N LEU A 13 0.41 -7.25 -3.13
CA LEU A 13 -0.72 -7.17 -2.22
C LEU A 13 -1.90 -8.02 -2.69
N GLU A 14 -2.21 -8.00 -3.99
CA GLU A 14 -3.21 -8.90 -4.58
C GLU A 14 -2.83 -10.38 -4.39
N SER A 15 -1.57 -10.73 -4.71
CA SER A 15 -1.07 -12.10 -4.56
C SER A 15 -1.12 -12.61 -3.11
N LEU A 16 -0.77 -11.74 -2.14
CA LEU A 16 -0.83 -12.05 -0.72
C LEU A 16 -2.25 -12.33 -0.26
N ASN A 17 -3.22 -11.47 -0.62
CA ASN A 17 -4.63 -11.67 -0.26
C ASN A 17 -5.16 -13.01 -0.79
N ASN A 18 -4.84 -13.34 -2.05
CA ASN A 18 -5.24 -14.59 -2.66
C ASN A 18 -4.64 -15.80 -1.93
N ARG A 19 -3.36 -15.72 -1.54
CA ARG A 19 -2.68 -16.81 -0.83
C ARG A 19 -3.26 -17.03 0.57
N ILE A 20 -3.46 -15.95 1.34
CA ILE A 20 -4.04 -15.98 2.68
C ILE A 20 -5.44 -16.61 2.65
N GLN A 21 -6.25 -16.27 1.65
CA GLN A 21 -7.56 -16.86 1.49
C GLN A 21 -7.49 -18.35 1.11
N ALA A 22 -6.59 -18.72 0.20
CA ALA A 22 -6.42 -20.11 -0.24
C ALA A 22 -5.90 -21.02 0.89
N GLU A 23 -5.07 -20.50 1.77
CA GLU A 23 -4.48 -21.26 2.89
C GLU A 23 -5.32 -21.17 4.18
N GLY A 24 -6.41 -20.39 4.21
CA GLY A 24 -7.27 -20.28 5.39
C GLY A 24 -6.68 -19.44 6.52
N LEU A 25 -5.67 -18.62 6.24
CA LEU A 25 -4.90 -17.84 7.21
C LEU A 25 -5.54 -16.50 7.61
N ILE A 26 -6.77 -16.22 7.17
CA ILE A 26 -7.45 -14.93 7.42
C ILE A 26 -7.47 -14.55 8.91
N HIS A 27 -7.53 -15.56 9.79
CA HIS A 27 -7.56 -15.37 11.24
C HIS A 27 -6.28 -14.74 11.82
N ASP A 28 -5.13 -14.89 11.15
CA ASP A 28 -3.87 -14.26 11.55
C ASP A 28 -3.73 -12.82 11.04
N PHE A 29 -4.60 -12.35 10.13
CA PHE A 29 -4.51 -11.02 9.52
C PHE A 29 -5.67 -10.11 9.97
N ASP A 30 -5.37 -8.94 10.56
CA ASP A 30 -6.39 -8.00 11.02
C ASP A 30 -6.99 -7.19 9.87
N LEU A 31 -8.07 -7.71 9.26
CA LEU A 31 -8.77 -7.07 8.14
C LEU A 31 -9.38 -5.70 8.49
N ASN A 32 -9.51 -5.33 9.77
CA ASN A 32 -10.05 -4.04 10.18
C ASN A 32 -8.96 -2.96 10.32
N ALA A 33 -7.68 -3.30 10.08
CA ALA A 33 -6.56 -2.39 10.27
C ALA A 33 -6.53 -1.22 9.26
N ASN A 34 -7.00 -1.44 8.03
CA ASN A 34 -6.96 -0.45 6.96
C ASN A 34 -8.07 -0.67 5.92
N ASN A 35 -9.24 -0.05 6.12
CA ASN A 35 -10.36 -0.05 5.16
C ASN A 35 -10.73 -1.45 4.62
N GLY A 36 -10.80 -2.46 5.48
CA GLY A 36 -11.10 -3.84 5.06
C GLY A 36 -9.88 -4.66 4.62
N SER A 37 -8.66 -4.17 4.86
CA SER A 37 -7.42 -4.90 4.62
C SER A 37 -6.50 -4.87 5.85
N ALA A 38 -5.76 -5.96 6.04
CA ALA A 38 -4.64 -6.03 6.98
C ALA A 38 -3.39 -5.29 6.47
N PHE A 39 -3.37 -4.91 5.19
CA PHE A 39 -2.23 -4.32 4.51
C PHE A 39 -2.38 -2.82 4.29
N LYS A 40 -1.26 -2.10 4.30
CA LYS A 40 -1.19 -0.67 4.04
C LYS A 40 0.04 -0.28 3.24
N ILE A 41 -0.19 0.48 2.17
CA ILE A 41 0.84 1.19 1.41
C ILE A 41 0.67 2.68 1.71
N PHE A 42 1.68 3.31 2.30
CA PHE A 42 1.60 4.72 2.64
C PHE A 42 1.89 5.58 1.42
N LYS A 43 0.88 6.30 0.93
CA LYS A 43 1.01 7.21 -0.21
C LYS A 43 0.86 8.65 0.27
N LYS A 44 1.71 9.56 -0.21
CA LYS A 44 1.59 11.01 0.03
C LYS A 44 1.17 11.75 -1.25
N PRO A 45 0.34 12.79 -1.15
CA PRO A 45 0.10 13.68 -2.28
C PRO A 45 1.40 14.45 -2.59
N THR A 46 1.70 14.61 -3.85
CA THR A 46 2.89 15.35 -4.33
C THR A 46 2.53 16.03 -5.65
N LEU A 47 2.99 17.27 -5.80
CA LEU A 47 2.90 18.02 -7.03
C LEU A 47 4.22 17.93 -7.77
N SER A 48 4.15 17.72 -9.09
CA SER A 48 5.33 17.98 -9.92
C SER A 48 5.58 19.49 -9.97
N GLN A 49 6.79 19.90 -10.34
CA GLN A 49 7.15 21.32 -10.43
C GLN A 49 6.20 22.11 -11.36
N LYS A 50 5.79 21.50 -12.49
CA LYS A 50 4.82 22.09 -13.43
C LYS A 50 3.44 22.26 -12.79
N GLU A 51 2.99 21.28 -12.01
CA GLU A 51 1.67 21.32 -11.35
C GLU A 51 1.67 22.28 -10.14
N PHE A 52 2.82 22.47 -9.50
CA PHE A 52 2.98 23.49 -8.45
C PHE A 52 2.89 24.92 -9.01
N GLN A 53 3.46 25.16 -10.19
CA GLN A 53 3.33 26.46 -10.88
C GLN A 53 1.88 26.77 -11.24
N LYS A 54 1.15 25.81 -11.85
CA LYS A 54 -0.28 25.95 -12.13
C LYS A 54 -1.09 26.29 -10.88
N LYS A 55 -0.80 25.61 -9.76
CA LYS A 55 -1.44 25.91 -8.48
C LYS A 55 -1.22 27.35 -8.03
N ASN A 56 0.00 27.88 -8.17
CA ASN A 56 0.32 29.27 -7.79
C ASN A 56 -0.35 30.30 -8.70
N GLU A 57 -0.58 29.94 -9.97
CA GLU A 57 -1.24 30.77 -10.97
C GLU A 57 -2.78 30.67 -10.92
N GLY A 58 -3.33 29.85 -10.01
CA GLY A 58 -4.78 29.62 -9.89
C GLY A 58 -5.38 28.75 -11.01
N LEU A 59 -4.54 28.05 -11.77
CA LEU A 59 -4.94 27.15 -12.84
C LEU A 59 -5.22 25.74 -12.31
N ASP A 60 -5.98 24.96 -13.08
CA ASP A 60 -6.24 23.54 -12.77
C ASP A 60 -4.94 22.74 -12.71
N TYR A 61 -4.76 22.00 -11.61
CA TYR A 61 -3.58 21.18 -11.36
C TYR A 61 -3.93 19.75 -10.93
N LYS A 62 -3.00 18.82 -11.16
CA LYS A 62 -3.14 17.40 -10.82
C LYS A 62 -2.24 17.02 -9.65
N VAL A 63 -2.85 16.47 -8.61
CA VAL A 63 -2.13 15.85 -7.48
C VAL A 63 -1.79 14.41 -7.83
N LYS A 64 -0.51 14.03 -7.71
CA LYS A 64 -0.07 12.64 -7.82
C LYS A 64 0.16 12.07 -6.44
N TYR A 65 -0.26 10.84 -6.20
CA TYR A 65 0.07 10.12 -4.98
C TYR A 65 1.31 9.26 -5.20
N VAL A 66 2.33 9.45 -4.38
CA VAL A 66 3.60 8.69 -4.45
C VAL A 66 3.76 7.84 -3.20
N ASN A 67 4.25 6.61 -3.36
CA ASN A 67 4.57 5.73 -2.24
C ASN A 67 5.71 6.35 -1.41
N LEU A 68 5.48 6.49 -0.10
CA LEU A 68 6.47 6.97 0.87
C LEU A 68 7.58 5.95 1.12
N TYR A 69 7.23 4.65 1.07
CA TYR A 69 8.14 3.53 1.31
C TYR A 69 8.14 2.59 0.10
N PRO A 70 8.76 3.00 -1.02
CA PRO A 70 8.85 2.15 -2.21
C PRO A 70 9.56 0.84 -1.87
N GLY A 71 8.99 -0.28 -2.31
CA GLY A 71 9.45 -1.63 -2.00
C GLY A 71 8.97 -2.18 -0.66
N TYR A 72 8.07 -1.50 0.06
CA TYR A 72 7.56 -1.99 1.34
C TYR A 72 6.02 -1.98 1.42
N ILE A 73 5.49 -3.03 2.05
CA ILE A 73 4.09 -3.17 2.44
C ILE A 73 4.04 -3.37 3.96
N PHE A 74 3.12 -2.69 4.63
CA PHE A 74 2.92 -2.83 6.06
C PHE A 74 1.72 -3.73 6.30
N ALA A 75 1.85 -4.68 7.22
CA ALA A 75 0.81 -5.63 7.57
C ALA A 75 0.55 -5.58 9.07
N LYS A 76 -0.71 -5.64 9.48
CA LYS A 76 -1.11 -5.92 10.86
C LYS A 76 -1.55 -7.39 10.93
N MET A 77 -0.69 -8.23 11.46
CA MET A 77 -0.91 -9.66 11.57
C MET A 77 -0.37 -10.19 12.90
N HIS A 78 -0.92 -11.30 13.34
CA HIS A 78 -0.34 -12.18 14.33
C HIS A 78 0.74 -13.04 13.64
N MET A 79 1.93 -13.12 14.23
CA MET A 79 3.05 -13.85 13.65
C MET A 79 3.03 -15.29 14.18
N SER A 80 2.32 -16.16 13.48
CA SER A 80 2.36 -17.62 13.66
C SER A 80 3.40 -18.23 12.71
N ASP A 81 3.82 -19.47 12.98
CA ASP A 81 4.70 -20.23 12.06
C ASP A 81 4.02 -20.54 10.73
N GLU A 82 2.68 -20.59 10.70
CA GLU A 82 1.90 -20.88 9.50
C GLU A 82 1.76 -19.65 8.61
N ALA A 83 1.64 -18.46 9.21
CA ALA A 83 1.51 -17.20 8.49
C ALA A 83 2.85 -16.61 8.01
N TRP A 84 3.98 -17.08 8.55
CA TRP A 84 5.34 -16.67 8.14
C TRP A 84 5.82 -17.44 6.90
#